data_AF-Q64B04-F1
#
_entry.id   AF-Q64B04-F1
#
_cell.length_a   1.000
_cell.length_b   1.000
_cell.length_c   1.000
_cell.angle_alpha   90.00
_cell.angle_beta   90.00
_cell.angle_gamma   90.00
#
_symmetry.space_group_name_H-M   'P 1'
#
loop_
_entity.id
_entity.type
_entity.pdbx_description
1 polymer ?
#
loop_
_entity_poly.entity_id
_entity_poly.type
_entity_poly.pdbx_seq_one_letter_code
_entity_poly.pdbx_strand_id
1 'polypeptide(L)'
;MGSGAEAQKRVIYDTNLIIYYCFMHEEKIKGRRVFIRVMGFTNRIQRLTEQFVTDGFEIETISGVIGEIFDKGIAKIVDEFCDDPQTKSLIGLPERVKISSRIRLRLARKTEEKIKRLQNKAWFKVIDYHPDEREIRAVKDFYLSLNGTLKMEEHKRKKRTRVPYPSDIDMALLTYSKKTGAPIVTNDSDLTDFKEELEARGLCSGIIVVP
;
A
#
# COMPACT_ATOMS: atom_id res chain seq x y z
N MET A 1 -29.95 -29.49 3.54
CA MET A 1 -28.69 -29.10 4.22
C MET A 1 -27.59 -29.13 3.19
N GLY A 2 -26.91 -28.01 3.01
CA GLY A 2 -25.88 -27.84 1.98
C GLY A 2 -25.73 -26.37 1.61
N SER A 3 -25.57 -25.50 2.62
CA SER A 3 -25.03 -24.16 2.39
C SER A 3 -23.58 -24.35 1.97
N GLY A 4 -23.35 -24.47 0.66
CA GLY A 4 -22.02 -24.25 0.11
C GLY A 4 -21.62 -22.85 0.53
N ALA A 5 -20.69 -22.74 1.48
CA ALA A 5 -20.14 -21.46 1.86
C ALA A 5 -19.50 -20.89 0.58
N GLU A 6 -20.14 -19.90 -0.04
CA GLU A 6 -19.47 -19.07 -1.02
C GLU A 6 -18.18 -18.59 -0.36
N ALA A 7 -17.04 -18.99 -0.92
CA ALA A 7 -15.75 -18.58 -0.39
C ALA A 7 -15.75 -17.05 -0.33
N GLN A 8 -15.68 -16.51 0.88
CA GLN A 8 -15.78 -15.08 1.08
C GLN A 8 -14.70 -14.38 0.26
N LYS A 9 -15.14 -13.49 -0.66
CA LYS A 9 -14.26 -12.75 -1.54
C LYS A 9 -13.39 -11.83 -0.68
N ARG A 10 -12.08 -11.98 -0.77
CA ARG A 10 -11.11 -11.27 0.07
C ARG A 10 -10.02 -10.67 -0.81
N VAL A 11 -9.52 -9.50 -0.41
CA VAL A 11 -8.33 -8.87 -0.99
C VAL A 11 -7.46 -8.32 0.13
N ILE A 12 -6.15 -8.29 -0.10
CA ILE A 12 -5.18 -7.82 0.90
C ILE A 12 -4.62 -6.47 0.45
N TYR A 13 -4.63 -5.47 1.33
CA TYR A 13 -4.02 -4.16 1.08
C TYR A 13 -2.64 -4.05 1.72
N ASP A 14 -1.70 -3.49 0.98
CA ASP A 14 -0.40 -3.05 1.49
C ASP A 14 -0.47 -1.66 2.16
N THR A 15 0.70 -1.19 2.62
CA THR A 15 0.88 0.13 3.23
C THR A 15 0.47 1.29 2.31
N ASN A 16 0.90 1.27 1.04
CA ASN A 16 0.64 2.35 0.08
C ASN A 16 -0.85 2.49 -0.19
N LEU A 17 -1.57 1.37 -0.34
CA LEU A 17 -3.00 1.34 -0.60
C LEU A 17 -3.79 2.02 0.52
N ILE A 18 -3.48 1.69 1.77
CA ILE A 18 -4.11 2.29 2.95
C ILE A 18 -3.83 3.79 3.01
N ILE A 19 -2.58 4.18 2.82
CA ILE A 19 -2.17 5.59 2.84
C ILE A 19 -2.91 6.37 1.75
N TYR A 20 -2.88 5.90 0.50
CA TYR A 20 -3.52 6.60 -0.62
C TYR A 20 -5.02 6.71 -0.43
N TYR A 21 -5.69 5.65 0.05
CA TYR A 21 -7.12 5.71 0.35
C TYR A 21 -7.44 6.80 1.38
N CYS A 22 -6.61 6.93 2.42
CA CYS A 22 -6.81 7.90 3.49
C CYS A 22 -6.28 9.31 3.17
N PHE A 23 -5.39 9.48 2.19
CA PHE A 23 -4.71 10.74 1.87
C PHE A 23 -5.43 11.57 0.80
N MET A 24 -6.65 11.98 1.10
CA MET A 24 -7.37 13.02 0.35
C MET A 24 -7.96 14.05 1.29
N HIS A 25 -7.49 15.28 1.26
CA HIS A 25 -7.93 16.31 2.21
C HIS A 25 -8.24 17.62 1.51
N GLU A 26 -9.41 18.19 1.79
CA GLU A 26 -9.72 19.55 1.43
C GLU A 26 -9.02 20.53 2.39
N GLU A 27 -8.35 21.52 1.82
CA GLU A 27 -7.66 22.61 2.53
C GLU A 27 -7.93 23.96 1.86
N LYS A 28 -7.83 25.04 2.63
CA LYS A 28 -7.91 26.41 2.12
C LYS A 28 -6.51 27.01 2.04
N ILE A 29 -6.01 27.22 0.82
CA ILE A 29 -4.69 27.81 0.54
C ILE A 29 -4.89 29.11 -0.24
N LYS A 30 -4.36 30.22 0.27
CA LYS A 30 -4.47 31.57 -0.35
C LYS A 30 -5.91 31.92 -0.75
N GLY A 31 -6.88 31.62 0.12
CA GLY A 31 -8.30 31.89 -0.13
C GLY A 31 -9.03 30.86 -1.00
N ARG A 32 -8.32 29.95 -1.68
CA ARG A 32 -8.89 28.92 -2.56
C ARG A 32 -9.02 27.58 -1.84
N ARG A 33 -10.11 26.84 -2.11
CA ARG A 33 -10.25 25.45 -1.69
C ARG A 33 -9.48 24.56 -2.67
N VAL A 34 -8.64 23.68 -2.13
CA VAL A 34 -7.82 22.74 -2.90
C VAL A 34 -7.87 21.36 -2.24
N PHE A 35 -7.75 20.31 -3.05
CA PHE A 35 -7.65 18.94 -2.57
C PHE A 35 -6.18 18.51 -2.61
N ILE A 36 -5.62 18.21 -1.44
CA ILE A 36 -4.28 17.64 -1.31
C ILE A 36 -4.42 16.12 -1.33
N ARG A 37 -3.74 15.49 -2.27
CA ARG A 37 -3.77 14.05 -2.52
C ARG A 37 -2.51 13.60 -3.26
N VAL A 38 -2.23 12.30 -3.23
CA VAL A 38 -1.21 11.70 -4.12
C VAL A 38 -1.80 11.57 -5.52
N MET A 39 -1.23 12.29 -6.48
CA MET A 39 -1.66 12.27 -7.87
C MET A 39 -1.49 10.87 -8.50
N GLY A 40 -2.38 10.53 -9.42
CA GLY A 40 -2.41 9.21 -10.06
C GLY A 40 -3.04 8.11 -9.19
N PHE A 41 -2.77 8.08 -7.89
CA PHE A 41 -3.17 6.93 -7.05
C PHE A 41 -4.45 7.15 -6.25
N THR A 42 -4.56 8.27 -5.53
CA THR A 42 -5.61 8.45 -4.50
C THR A 42 -7.04 8.23 -5.03
N ASN A 43 -7.39 8.86 -6.17
CA ASN A 43 -8.71 8.69 -6.77
C ASN A 43 -8.94 7.28 -7.31
N ARG A 44 -7.88 6.62 -7.82
CA ARG A 44 -7.97 5.25 -8.34
C ARG A 44 -8.23 4.27 -7.20
N ILE A 45 -7.49 4.39 -6.10
CA ILE A 45 -7.65 3.53 -4.93
C ILE A 45 -9.02 3.71 -4.29
N GLN A 46 -9.54 4.93 -4.21
CA GLN A 46 -10.90 5.15 -3.69
C GLN A 46 -11.95 4.43 -4.54
N ARG A 47 -11.92 4.60 -5.87
CA ARG A 47 -12.86 3.89 -6.77
C ARG A 47 -12.70 2.37 -6.70
N LEU A 48 -11.46 1.88 -6.66
CA LEU A 48 -11.19 0.45 -6.54
C LEU A 48 -11.72 -0.12 -5.22
N THR A 49 -11.51 0.61 -4.12
CA THR A 49 -12.04 0.23 -2.80
C THR A 49 -13.56 0.23 -2.79
N GLU A 50 -14.20 1.27 -3.36
CA GLU A 50 -15.66 1.32 -3.51
C GLU A 50 -16.20 0.16 -4.34
N GLN A 51 -15.51 -0.21 -5.41
CA GLN A 51 -15.86 -1.37 -6.23
C GLN A 51 -15.76 -2.67 -5.43
N PHE A 52 -14.64 -2.93 -4.75
CA PHE A 52 -14.49 -4.11 -3.90
C PHE A 52 -15.58 -4.21 -2.83
N VAL A 53 -15.85 -3.10 -2.14
CA VAL A 53 -16.90 -3.06 -1.11
C VAL A 53 -18.29 -3.32 -1.72
N THR A 54 -18.59 -2.76 -2.88
CA THR A 54 -19.86 -2.98 -3.59
C THR A 54 -20.02 -4.43 -4.07
N ASP A 55 -18.91 -5.04 -4.52
CA ASP A 55 -18.86 -6.43 -4.99
C ASP A 55 -18.84 -7.46 -3.85
N GLY A 56 -18.94 -6.99 -2.59
CA GLY A 56 -19.02 -7.82 -1.39
C GLY A 56 -17.67 -8.38 -0.93
N PHE A 57 -16.55 -7.77 -1.35
CA PHE A 57 -15.23 -8.16 -0.86
C PHE A 57 -15.00 -7.67 0.57
N GLU A 58 -14.37 -8.52 1.36
CA GLU A 58 -13.70 -8.11 2.58
C GLU A 58 -12.26 -7.69 2.25
N ILE A 59 -11.85 -6.53 2.77
CA ILE A 59 -10.51 -6.00 2.59
C ILE A 59 -9.73 -6.25 3.88
N GLU A 60 -8.62 -6.98 3.77
CA GLU A 60 -7.77 -7.34 4.89
C GLU A 60 -6.40 -6.67 4.78
N THR A 61 -5.73 -6.49 5.90
CA THR A 61 -4.30 -6.22 5.96
C THR A 61 -3.73 -6.87 7.22
N ILE A 62 -2.41 -6.95 7.34
CA ILE A 62 -1.76 -7.49 8.53
C ILE A 62 -1.41 -6.37 9.52
N SER A 63 -1.37 -6.68 10.81
CA SER A 63 -1.03 -5.72 11.88
C SER A 63 0.32 -5.04 11.63
N GLY A 64 1.29 -5.75 11.06
CA GLY A 64 2.58 -5.21 10.65
C GLY A 64 2.49 -4.02 9.68
N VAL A 65 1.57 -4.05 8.71
CA VAL A 65 1.35 -2.95 7.76
C VAL A 65 0.88 -1.68 8.48
N ILE A 66 -0.05 -1.84 9.43
CA ILE A 66 -0.51 -0.71 10.26
C ILE A 66 0.65 -0.20 11.12
N GLY A 67 1.43 -1.11 11.71
CA GLY A 67 2.66 -0.79 12.44
C GLY A 67 3.63 0.06 11.62
N GLU A 68 3.94 -0.36 10.39
CA GLU A 68 4.86 0.36 9.49
C GLU A 68 4.45 1.81 9.25
N ILE A 69 3.14 2.05 9.05
CA ILE A 69 2.61 3.39 8.84
C ILE A 69 2.89 4.29 10.06
N PHE A 70 2.67 3.76 11.25
CA PHE A 70 2.89 4.50 12.49
C PHE A 70 4.38 4.65 12.83
N ASP A 71 5.19 3.63 12.58
CA ASP A 71 6.64 3.63 12.82
C ASP A 71 7.38 4.58 11.87
N LYS A 72 7.02 4.59 10.58
CA LYS A 72 7.54 5.57 9.60
C LYS A 72 7.15 7.01 9.99
N GLY A 73 6.02 7.15 10.68
CA GLY A 73 5.45 8.41 11.12
C GLY A 73 4.63 9.07 10.00
N ILE A 74 3.33 9.22 10.24
CA ILE A 74 2.39 9.86 9.30
C ILE A 74 2.86 11.26 8.89
N ALA A 75 3.50 12.00 9.80
CA ALA A 75 4.08 13.30 9.50
C ALA A 75 5.13 13.24 8.37
N LYS A 76 6.01 12.23 8.39
CA LYS A 76 7.04 12.02 7.37
C LYS A 76 6.42 11.66 6.02
N ILE A 77 5.41 10.79 6.02
CA ILE A 77 4.64 10.44 4.82
C ILE A 77 3.97 11.68 4.21
N VAL A 78 3.33 12.51 5.05
CA VAL A 78 2.70 13.76 4.61
C VAL A 78 3.74 14.74 4.05
N ASP A 79 4.93 14.83 4.66
CA ASP A 79 6.02 15.67 4.17
C ASP A 79 6.49 15.22 2.79
N GLU A 80 6.72 13.92 2.59
CA GLU A 80 7.08 13.34 1.29
C GLU A 80 6.07 13.73 0.20
N PHE A 81 4.76 13.59 0.46
CA PHE A 81 3.72 13.96 -0.51
C PHE A 81 3.53 15.46 -0.67
N CYS A 82 3.72 16.25 0.38
CA CYS A 82 3.62 17.71 0.29
C CYS A 82 4.80 18.33 -0.46
N ASP A 83 5.94 17.63 -0.52
CA ASP A 83 7.12 18.06 -1.25
C ASP A 83 7.18 17.55 -2.70
N ASP A 84 6.38 16.53 -3.03
CA ASP A 84 6.19 16.03 -4.40
C ASP A 84 5.78 17.15 -5.38
N PRO A 85 6.53 17.35 -6.49
CA PRO A 85 6.22 18.37 -7.49
C PRO A 85 4.82 18.24 -8.11
N GLN A 86 4.32 17.01 -8.30
CA GLN A 86 3.00 16.81 -8.90
C GLN A 86 1.89 17.29 -7.96
N THR A 87 2.02 17.01 -6.66
CA THR A 87 1.11 17.46 -5.62
C THR A 87 1.11 18.99 -5.52
N LYS A 88 2.28 19.64 -5.59
CA LYS A 88 2.37 21.12 -5.61
C LYS A 88 1.72 21.73 -6.85
N SER A 89 1.96 21.14 -8.03
CA SER A 89 1.35 21.56 -9.29
C SER A 89 -0.18 21.49 -9.22
N LEU A 90 -0.73 20.40 -8.67
CA LEU A 90 -2.18 20.19 -8.51
C LEU A 90 -2.86 21.33 -7.74
N ILE A 91 -2.22 21.79 -6.68
CA ILE A 91 -2.78 22.85 -5.81
C ILE A 91 -2.37 24.26 -6.24
N GLY A 92 -1.76 24.40 -7.43
CA GLY A 92 -1.34 25.68 -7.99
C GLY A 92 -0.19 26.35 -7.21
N LEU A 93 0.65 25.56 -6.54
CA LEU A 93 1.83 26.06 -5.85
C LEU A 93 3.08 25.84 -6.72
N PRO A 94 3.95 26.85 -6.87
CA PRO A 94 5.25 26.67 -7.50
C PRO A 94 6.09 25.66 -6.73
N GLU A 95 6.93 24.89 -7.43
CA GLU A 95 7.76 23.81 -6.85
C GLU A 95 8.63 24.28 -5.66
N ARG A 96 9.22 25.48 -5.78
CA ARG A 96 10.04 26.13 -4.75
C ARG A 96 9.27 26.58 -3.50
N VAL A 97 7.94 26.63 -3.57
CA VAL A 97 7.10 27.09 -2.46
C VAL A 97 6.70 25.90 -1.61
N LYS A 98 7.05 25.94 -0.32
CA LYS A 98 6.65 24.92 0.64
C LYS A 98 5.21 25.15 1.10
N ILE A 99 4.45 24.06 1.18
CA ILE A 99 3.21 24.02 1.96
C ILE A 99 3.57 24.29 3.43
N SER A 100 2.84 25.18 4.09
CA SER A 100 3.18 25.60 5.46
C SER A 100 3.12 24.43 6.45
N SER A 101 3.99 24.46 7.46
CA SER A 101 4.05 23.43 8.51
C SER A 101 2.73 23.26 9.25
N ARG A 102 1.94 24.33 9.39
CA ARG A 102 0.59 24.27 9.98
C ARG A 102 -0.38 23.45 9.13
N ILE A 103 -0.33 23.56 7.79
CA ILE A 103 -1.14 22.73 6.90
C ILE A 103 -0.66 21.28 6.99
N ARG A 104 0.65 21.04 6.90
CA ARG A 104 1.24 19.68 7.01
C ARG A 104 0.83 18.97 8.30
N LEU A 105 0.90 19.66 9.44
CA LEU A 105 0.45 19.11 10.72
C LEU A 105 -1.04 18.76 10.73
N ARG A 106 -1.90 19.61 10.13
CA ARG A 106 -3.33 19.28 9.99
C ARG A 106 -3.55 18.07 9.09
N LEU A 107 -2.84 17.98 7.96
CA LEU A 107 -2.93 16.84 7.05
C LEU A 107 -2.50 15.55 7.73
N ALA A 108 -1.42 15.58 8.51
CA ALA A 108 -0.96 14.41 9.26
C ALA A 108 -2.03 13.93 10.25
N ARG A 109 -2.58 14.84 11.07
CA ARG A 109 -3.65 14.51 12.02
C ARG A 109 -4.90 13.96 11.32
N LYS A 110 -5.36 14.63 10.25
CA LYS A 110 -6.51 14.17 9.47
C LYS A 110 -6.28 12.79 8.83
N THR A 111 -5.06 12.52 8.36
CA THR A 111 -4.70 11.22 7.77
C THR A 111 -4.72 10.13 8.83
N GLU A 112 -4.12 10.40 9.98
CA GLU A 112 -4.14 9.51 11.14
C GLU A 112 -5.57 9.16 11.59
N GLU A 113 -6.42 10.17 11.74
CA GLU A 113 -7.84 9.99 12.11
C GLU A 113 -8.61 9.19 11.04
N LYS A 114 -8.27 9.34 9.75
CA LYS A 114 -8.89 8.54 8.69
C LYS A 114 -8.44 7.08 8.73
N ILE A 115 -7.16 6.82 9.00
CA ILE A 115 -6.63 5.46 9.16
C ILE A 115 -7.27 4.78 10.36
N LYS A 116 -7.38 5.47 11.51
CA LYS A 116 -8.09 4.95 12.69
C LYS A 116 -9.57 4.65 12.38
N ARG A 117 -10.24 5.52 11.61
CA ARG A 117 -11.63 5.28 11.18
C ARG A 117 -11.77 4.15 10.17
N LEU A 118 -10.79 3.94 9.30
CA LEU A 118 -10.75 2.82 8.35
C LEU A 118 -10.73 1.49 9.10
N GLN A 119 -9.91 1.38 10.14
CA GLN A 119 -9.83 0.17 10.98
C GLN A 119 -11.15 -0.22 11.66
N ASN A 120 -12.09 0.72 11.78
CA ASN A 120 -13.43 0.48 12.36
C ASN A 120 -14.50 0.19 11.30
N LYS A 121 -14.14 0.06 10.01
CA LYS A 121 -15.11 -0.26 8.95
C LYS A 121 -15.40 -1.76 8.95
N ALA A 122 -16.68 -2.13 8.86
CA ALA A 122 -17.10 -3.53 8.84
C ALA A 122 -16.48 -4.35 7.68
N TRP A 123 -16.15 -3.68 6.57
CA TRP A 123 -15.53 -4.30 5.39
C TRP A 123 -14.00 -4.32 5.43
N PHE A 124 -13.37 -3.74 6.47
CA PHE A 124 -11.92 -3.67 6.60
C PHE A 124 -11.44 -4.37 7.87
N LYS A 125 -10.56 -5.37 7.74
CA LYS A 125 -10.00 -6.09 8.90
C LYS A 125 -8.48 -5.96 8.97
N VAL A 126 -8.00 -5.71 10.18
CA VAL A 126 -6.59 -5.81 10.52
C VAL A 126 -6.37 -7.15 11.20
N ILE A 127 -5.53 -7.98 10.60
CA ILE A 127 -5.30 -9.35 11.02
C ILE A 127 -3.97 -9.41 11.74
N ASP A 128 -3.99 -9.95 12.96
CA ASP A 128 -2.74 -10.20 13.67
C ASP A 128 -2.06 -11.44 13.08
N TYR A 129 -1.03 -11.22 12.27
CA TYR A 129 -0.37 -12.26 11.50
C TYR A 129 1.14 -12.14 11.64
N HIS A 130 1.74 -13.23 12.12
CA HIS A 130 3.17 -13.40 12.28
C HIS A 130 3.57 -14.64 11.47
N PRO A 131 4.22 -14.48 10.31
CA PRO A 131 4.65 -15.61 9.51
C PRO A 131 5.78 -16.37 10.20
N ASP A 132 5.87 -17.67 9.93
CA ASP A 132 6.98 -18.48 10.42
C ASP A 132 8.28 -18.03 9.73
N GLU A 133 9.41 -18.09 10.45
CA GLU A 133 10.73 -17.74 9.89
C GLU A 133 11.05 -18.49 8.59
N ARG A 134 10.55 -19.73 8.47
CA ARG A 134 10.73 -20.56 7.27
C ARG A 134 9.98 -19.99 6.07
N GLU A 135 8.80 -19.42 6.28
CA GLU A 135 7.97 -18.83 5.22
C GLU A 135 8.64 -17.54 4.71
N ILE A 136 9.07 -16.67 5.61
CA ILE A 136 9.84 -15.47 5.26
C ILE A 136 11.13 -15.85 4.53
N ARG A 137 11.87 -16.84 5.03
CA ARG A 137 13.11 -17.30 4.39
C ARG A 137 12.85 -17.84 2.99
N ALA A 138 11.76 -18.58 2.76
CA ALA A 138 11.43 -19.07 1.43
C ALA A 138 11.19 -17.94 0.41
N VAL A 139 10.49 -16.86 0.82
CA VAL A 139 10.31 -15.67 -0.03
C VAL A 139 11.66 -14.98 -0.27
N LYS A 140 12.45 -14.79 0.79
CA LYS A 140 13.76 -14.16 0.70
C LYS A 140 14.74 -14.91 -0.21
N ASP A 141 14.80 -16.23 -0.07
CA ASP A 141 15.65 -17.11 -0.89
C ASP A 141 15.26 -17.05 -2.36
N PHE A 142 13.97 -16.93 -2.66
CA PHE A 142 13.49 -16.69 -4.02
C PHE A 142 14.07 -15.39 -4.60
N TYR A 143 13.94 -14.26 -3.91
CA TYR A 143 14.50 -12.98 -4.38
C TYR A 143 16.03 -13.02 -4.49
N LEU A 144 16.71 -13.67 -3.54
CA LEU A 144 18.16 -13.88 -3.60
C LEU A 144 18.57 -14.72 -4.81
N SER A 145 17.77 -15.72 -5.19
CA SER A 145 18.03 -16.54 -6.38
C SER A 145 17.95 -15.76 -7.70
N LEU A 146 17.27 -14.61 -7.70
CA LEU A 146 17.18 -13.71 -8.87
C LEU A 146 18.35 -12.71 -8.95
N ASN A 147 19.19 -12.62 -7.92
CA ASN A 147 20.29 -11.65 -7.90
C ASN A 147 21.28 -11.92 -9.05
N GLY A 148 21.65 -10.88 -9.81
CA GLY A 148 22.46 -11.00 -11.02
C GLY A 148 21.68 -11.30 -12.31
N THR A 149 20.37 -11.57 -12.24
CA THR A 149 19.53 -11.62 -13.45
C THR A 149 19.29 -10.21 -14.00
N LEU A 150 19.07 -10.09 -15.32
CA LEU A 150 18.80 -8.81 -15.97
C LEU A 150 17.62 -8.08 -15.29
N LYS A 151 16.51 -8.82 -15.05
CA LYS A 151 15.30 -8.29 -14.43
C LYS A 151 15.56 -7.74 -13.02
N MET A 152 16.31 -8.47 -12.19
CA MET A 152 16.64 -8.02 -10.83
C MET A 152 17.59 -6.82 -10.82
N GLU A 153 18.59 -6.79 -11.70
CA GLU A 153 19.50 -5.64 -11.77
C GLU A 153 18.81 -4.38 -12.30
N GLU A 154 17.87 -4.51 -13.24
CA GLU A 154 17.02 -3.40 -13.69
C GLU A 154 16.12 -2.89 -12.58
N HIS A 155 15.50 -3.80 -11.82
CA HIS A 155 14.66 -3.46 -10.67
C HIS A 155 15.45 -2.71 -9.58
N LYS A 156 16.62 -3.24 -9.18
CA LYS A 156 17.53 -2.59 -8.22
C LYS A 156 17.95 -1.20 -8.69
N ARG A 157 18.25 -1.04 -9.98
CA ARG A 157 18.58 0.27 -10.59
C ARG A 157 17.42 1.24 -10.51
N LYS A 158 16.20 0.80 -10.82
CA LYS A 158 14.96 1.60 -10.75
C LYS A 158 14.69 2.08 -9.32
N LYS A 159 14.82 1.19 -8.33
CA LYS A 159 14.61 1.52 -6.91
C LYS A 159 15.81 2.17 -6.20
N ARG A 160 16.97 2.26 -6.86
CA ARG A 160 18.22 2.75 -6.28
C ARG A 160 18.60 2.02 -4.99
N THR A 161 18.41 0.71 -4.97
CA THR A 161 18.70 -0.18 -3.85
C THR A 161 19.77 -1.21 -4.22
N ARG A 162 20.50 -1.71 -3.22
CA ARG A 162 21.38 -2.88 -3.35
C ARG A 162 20.73 -4.15 -2.83
N VAL A 163 19.63 -4.02 -2.08
CA VAL A 163 18.92 -5.14 -1.47
C VAL A 163 17.98 -5.74 -2.54
N PRO A 164 18.08 -7.04 -2.85
CA PRO A 164 17.31 -7.66 -3.93
C PRO A 164 15.93 -8.18 -3.48
N TYR A 165 15.58 -8.01 -2.21
CA TYR A 165 14.33 -8.50 -1.61
C TYR A 165 13.55 -7.34 -0.96
N PRO A 166 12.21 -7.46 -0.87
CA PRO A 166 11.36 -6.44 -0.26
C PRO A 166 11.49 -6.40 1.28
N SER A 167 10.73 -5.51 1.93
CA SER A 167 10.71 -5.43 3.39
C SER A 167 10.17 -6.72 4.03
N ASP A 168 10.45 -6.92 5.32
CA ASP A 168 9.91 -8.06 6.07
C ASP A 168 8.37 -8.06 6.09
N ILE A 169 7.75 -6.88 6.03
CA ILE A 169 6.29 -6.71 6.05
C ILE A 169 5.69 -7.09 4.70
N ASP A 170 6.33 -6.70 3.60
CA ASP A 170 5.93 -7.12 2.25
C ASP A 170 6.08 -8.62 2.06
N MET A 171 7.17 -9.21 2.57
CA MET A 171 7.34 -10.66 2.60
C MET A 171 6.25 -11.33 3.46
N ALA A 172 5.88 -10.74 4.60
CA ALA A 172 4.77 -11.22 5.40
C ALA A 172 3.43 -11.16 4.65
N LEU A 173 3.15 -10.11 3.87
CA LEU A 173 1.96 -10.02 3.02
C LEU A 173 1.91 -11.14 1.96
N LEU A 174 3.04 -11.47 1.33
CA LEU A 174 3.14 -12.59 0.38
C LEU A 174 2.76 -13.91 1.04
N THR A 175 3.33 -14.20 2.20
CA THR A 175 3.01 -15.42 2.96
C THR A 175 1.55 -15.45 3.43
N TYR A 176 1.00 -14.31 3.87
CA TYR A 176 -0.39 -14.18 4.27
C TYR A 176 -1.35 -14.43 3.10
N SER A 177 -1.03 -13.89 1.92
CA SER A 177 -1.75 -14.15 0.68
C SER A 177 -1.79 -15.64 0.37
N LYS A 178 -0.62 -16.30 0.38
CA LYS A 178 -0.50 -17.74 0.17
C LYS A 178 -1.37 -18.54 1.15
N LYS A 179 -1.34 -18.18 2.43
CA LYS A 179 -2.08 -18.89 3.50
C LYS A 179 -3.60 -18.76 3.35
N THR A 180 -4.07 -17.59 2.95
CA THR A 180 -5.51 -17.27 2.93
C THR A 180 -6.19 -17.53 1.59
N GLY A 181 -5.42 -17.63 0.50
CA GLY A 181 -5.95 -17.68 -0.85
C GLY A 181 -6.30 -16.31 -1.42
N ALA A 182 -6.13 -15.22 -0.65
CA ALA A 182 -6.54 -13.88 -1.06
C ALA A 182 -5.42 -13.18 -1.86
N PRO A 183 -5.74 -12.50 -2.98
CA PRO A 183 -4.74 -11.74 -3.73
C PRO A 183 -4.38 -10.41 -3.04
N ILE A 184 -3.14 -9.96 -3.27
CA ILE A 184 -2.62 -8.68 -2.78
C ILE A 184 -2.90 -7.59 -3.80
N VAL A 185 -3.51 -6.50 -3.37
CA VAL A 185 -3.69 -5.28 -4.17
C VAL A 185 -2.52 -4.36 -3.87
N THR A 186 -1.70 -4.08 -4.88
CA THR A 186 -0.46 -3.31 -4.69
C THR A 186 -0.04 -2.54 -5.94
N ASN A 187 0.70 -1.46 -5.74
CA ASN A 187 1.48 -0.78 -6.77
C ASN A 187 2.99 -0.82 -6.50
N ASP A 188 3.44 -1.59 -5.49
CA ASP A 188 4.86 -1.69 -5.15
C ASP A 188 5.59 -2.55 -6.17
N SER A 189 6.63 -1.97 -6.78
CA SER A 189 7.47 -2.63 -7.77
C SER A 189 8.13 -3.92 -7.26
N ASP A 190 8.37 -4.07 -5.96
CA ASP A 190 8.98 -5.30 -5.44
C ASP A 190 8.05 -6.51 -5.61
N LEU A 191 6.75 -6.26 -5.65
CA LEU A 191 5.73 -7.28 -5.89
C LEU A 191 5.31 -7.28 -7.36
N THR A 192 5.02 -6.10 -7.94
CA THR A 192 4.46 -6.02 -9.29
C THR A 192 5.47 -6.41 -10.37
N ASP A 193 6.75 -6.05 -10.21
CA ASP A 193 7.76 -6.39 -11.22
C ASP A 193 7.99 -7.92 -11.26
N PHE A 194 7.80 -8.63 -10.14
CA PHE A 194 8.04 -10.09 -10.01
C PHE A 194 6.76 -10.92 -9.87
N LYS A 195 5.60 -10.36 -10.22
CA LYS A 195 4.29 -10.98 -10.05
C LYS A 195 4.23 -12.41 -10.60
N GLU A 196 4.62 -12.58 -11.86
CA GLU A 196 4.50 -13.86 -12.55
C GLU A 196 5.34 -14.94 -11.87
N GLU A 197 6.57 -14.61 -11.46
CA GLU A 197 7.46 -15.54 -10.78
C GLU A 197 7.00 -15.90 -9.36
N LEU A 198 6.46 -14.92 -8.62
CA LEU A 198 5.90 -15.14 -7.28
C LEU A 198 4.68 -16.07 -7.32
N GLU A 199 3.76 -15.84 -8.26
CA GLU A 199 2.57 -16.67 -8.47
C GLU A 199 2.95 -18.07 -8.96
N ALA A 200 3.87 -18.18 -9.94
CA ALA A 200 4.32 -19.47 -10.47
C ALA A 200 5.04 -20.35 -9.43
N ARG A 201 5.71 -19.73 -8.46
CA ARG A 201 6.37 -20.44 -7.33
C ARG A 201 5.43 -20.72 -6.16
N GLY A 202 4.17 -20.29 -6.22
CA GLY A 202 3.21 -20.43 -5.13
C GLY A 202 3.68 -19.72 -3.85
N LEU A 203 4.33 -18.56 -4.00
CA LEU A 203 4.76 -17.70 -2.89
C LEU A 203 3.67 -16.70 -2.48
N CYS A 204 2.65 -16.51 -3.31
CA CYS A 204 1.41 -15.81 -3.00
C CYS A 204 0.25 -16.45 -3.79
N SER A 205 -0.98 -16.07 -3.47
CA SER A 205 -2.18 -16.56 -4.18
C SER A 205 -2.59 -15.68 -5.37
N GLY A 206 -2.08 -14.46 -5.44
CA GLY A 206 -2.26 -13.58 -6.58
C GLY A 206 -1.88 -12.13 -6.26
N ILE A 207 -1.59 -11.36 -7.31
CA ILE A 207 -1.31 -9.92 -7.21
C ILE A 207 -2.22 -9.14 -8.17
N ILE A 208 -3.03 -8.24 -7.63
CA ILE A 208 -3.82 -7.26 -8.38
C ILE A 208 -3.00 -5.98 -8.47
N VAL A 209 -2.45 -5.73 -9.66
CA VAL A 209 -1.63 -4.54 -9.92
C VAL A 209 -2.53 -3.32 -10.06
N VAL A 210 -2.28 -2.30 -9.24
CA VAL A 210 -2.88 -0.97 -9.45
C VAL A 210 -2.01 -0.19 -10.43
N PRO A 211 -2.56 0.20 -11.60
CA PRO A 211 -1.83 0.99 -12.60
C PRO A 211 -1.63 2.45 -12.18
#